data_AF-A0A496W7D2-F1
#
_entry.id   AF-A0A496W7D2-F1
#
_cell.length_a   1.000
_cell.length_b   1.000
_cell.length_c   1.000
_cell.angle_alpha   90.00
_cell.angle_beta   90.00
_cell.angle_gamma   90.00
#
_symmetry.space_group_name_H-M   'P 1'
#
loop_
_entity.id
_entity.type
_entity.pdbx_description
1 polymer ?
#
loop_
_entity_poly.entity_id
_entity_poly.type
_entity_poly.pdbx_seq_one_letter_code
_entity_poly.pdbx_strand_id
1 'polypeptide(L)'
;MWILKFVVLGFLQYKKSIMIISFRDRKTEKLFNGEPVSKLNEKLAQKARRRLELLNAAQKIEDLYFPASNKFHALEGFNPKRYAVWVNKQWRISFIWEESNNAIDVYFEDYH
;
A
#
# COMPACT_ATOMS: atom_id res chain seq x y z
N MET A 1 -36.92 -26.06 1.28
CA MET A 1 -36.56 -25.26 2.48
C MET A 1 -35.78 -26.19 3.41
N TRP A 2 -34.48 -26.44 3.23
CA TRP A 2 -33.36 -25.63 3.75
C TRP A 2 -32.05 -25.78 2.93
N ILE A 3 -32.06 -26.53 1.82
CA ILE A 3 -30.82 -26.89 1.10
C ILE A 3 -30.23 -25.72 0.27
N LEU A 4 -31.06 -24.76 -0.17
CA LEU A 4 -30.57 -23.61 -0.96
C LEU A 4 -29.82 -22.53 -0.14
N LYS A 5 -29.89 -22.54 1.20
CA LYS A 5 -29.15 -21.57 2.03
C LYS A 5 -27.66 -21.93 2.17
N PHE A 6 -27.29 -23.20 2.03
CA PHE A 6 -25.89 -23.62 2.17
C PHE A 6 -25.03 -23.34 0.93
N VAL A 7 -25.61 -23.31 -0.27
CA VAL A 7 -24.86 -22.95 -1.49
C VAL A 7 -24.51 -21.45 -1.50
N VAL A 8 -25.34 -20.60 -0.89
CA VAL A 8 -25.06 -19.15 -0.73
C VAL A 8 -23.98 -18.90 0.32
N LEU A 9 -23.87 -19.74 1.35
CA LEU A 9 -22.76 -19.73 2.32
C LEU A 9 -21.40 -20.09 1.67
N GLY A 10 -21.41 -20.74 0.50
CA GLY A 10 -20.21 -21.02 -0.30
C GLY A 10 -19.85 -19.94 -1.33
N PHE A 11 -20.69 -18.93 -1.55
CA PHE A 11 -20.50 -17.90 -2.59
C PHE A 11 -19.81 -16.62 -2.10
N LEU A 12 -19.52 -16.52 -0.80
CA LEU A 12 -18.74 -15.43 -0.20
C LEU A 12 -17.61 -16.02 0.64
N GLN A 13 -16.86 -16.96 0.06
CA GLN A 13 -15.48 -17.12 0.45
C GLN A 13 -14.80 -15.79 0.13
N TYR A 14 -14.78 -14.93 1.14
CA TYR A 14 -14.13 -13.64 1.27
C TYR A 14 -13.08 -13.46 0.17
N LYS A 15 -13.42 -12.69 -0.87
CA LYS A 15 -12.41 -12.14 -1.77
C LYS A 15 -11.48 -11.37 -0.85
N LYS A 16 -10.34 -11.97 -0.48
CA LYS A 16 -9.31 -11.33 0.33
C LYS A 16 -8.89 -10.10 -0.46
N SER A 17 -9.41 -8.95 -0.04
CA SER A 17 -9.12 -7.65 -0.63
C SER A 17 -7.67 -7.32 -0.34
N ILE A 18 -6.76 -7.90 -1.12
CA ILE A 18 -5.34 -7.55 -1.15
C ILE A 18 -5.25 -6.11 -1.66
N MET A 19 -5.19 -5.12 -0.77
CA MET A 19 -5.25 -3.71 -1.14
C MET A 19 -4.64 -2.80 -0.08
N ILE A 20 -4.35 -1.55 -0.50
CA ILE A 20 -4.25 -0.43 0.42
C ILE A 20 -5.65 -0.12 0.96
N ILE A 21 -5.80 -0.12 2.28
CA ILE A 21 -7.08 0.08 2.96
C ILE A 21 -7.23 1.51 3.47
N SER A 22 -6.13 2.16 3.89
CA SER A 22 -6.18 3.51 4.43
C SER A 22 -4.89 4.29 4.17
N PHE A 23 -5.05 5.62 4.14
CA PHE A 23 -3.97 6.58 3.95
C PHE A 23 -3.83 7.44 5.19
N ARG A 24 -2.59 7.78 5.54
CA ARG A 24 -2.30 8.68 6.66
C ARG A 24 -2.75 10.11 6.39
N ASP A 25 -2.67 10.54 5.13
CA ASP A 25 -3.05 11.88 4.73
C ASP A 25 -3.76 11.92 3.36
N ARG A 26 -4.51 12.99 3.16
CA ARG A 26 -5.25 13.23 1.91
C ARG A 26 -4.32 13.39 0.71
N LYS A 27 -3.07 13.83 0.92
CA LYS A 27 -2.08 14.00 -0.15
C LYS A 27 -1.68 12.64 -0.74
N THR A 28 -1.46 11.64 0.10
CA THR A 28 -1.10 10.28 -0.34
C THR A 28 -2.29 9.60 -1.01
N GLU A 29 -3.49 9.78 -0.48
CA GLU A 29 -4.73 9.31 -1.11
C GLU A 29 -4.93 9.92 -2.51
N LYS A 30 -4.78 11.24 -2.64
CA LYS A 30 -4.84 11.92 -3.94
C LYS A 30 -3.82 11.38 -4.92
N LEU A 31 -2.58 11.17 -4.46
CA LEU A 31 -1.55 10.53 -5.27
C LEU A 31 -2.00 9.17 -5.78
N PHE A 32 -2.53 8.31 -4.90
CA PHE A 32 -3.03 6.99 -5.26
C PHE A 32 -4.14 7.06 -6.31
N ASN A 33 -5.08 7.99 -6.16
CA ASN A 33 -6.20 8.19 -7.08
C ASN A 33 -5.80 8.84 -8.41
N GLY A 34 -4.52 9.19 -8.62
CA GLY A 34 -4.07 9.88 -9.82
C GLY A 34 -4.45 11.35 -9.87
N GLU A 35 -4.89 11.92 -8.75
CA GLU A 35 -5.29 13.33 -8.68
C GLU A 35 -4.07 14.26 -8.61
N PRO A 36 -4.19 15.50 -9.12
CA PRO A 36 -3.15 16.51 -8.97
C PRO A 36 -2.87 16.85 -7.51
N VAL A 37 -1.58 16.85 -7.14
CA VAL A 37 -1.10 17.30 -5.83
C VAL A 37 -0.31 18.58 -5.99
N SER A 38 -0.76 19.63 -5.31
CA SER A 38 -0.11 20.94 -5.35
C SER A 38 1.36 20.86 -4.91
N LYS A 39 2.23 21.60 -5.60
CA LYS A 39 3.68 21.70 -5.33
C LYS A 39 4.47 20.40 -5.46
N LEU A 40 3.87 19.32 -5.96
CA LEU A 40 4.60 18.08 -6.24
C LEU A 40 4.99 18.02 -7.71
N ASN A 41 6.26 17.75 -7.99
CA ASN A 41 6.74 17.56 -9.35
C ASN A 41 6.08 16.32 -10.00
N GLU A 42 5.59 16.46 -11.23
CA GLU A 42 4.86 15.37 -11.92
C GLU A 42 5.69 14.08 -12.08
N LYS A 43 7.00 14.17 -12.33
CA LYS A 43 7.88 13.00 -12.42
C LYS A 43 7.99 12.28 -11.07
N LEU A 44 8.00 13.03 -9.97
CA LEU A 44 7.98 12.47 -8.63
C LEU A 44 6.63 11.84 -8.31
N ALA A 45 5.53 12.53 -8.63
CA ALA A 45 4.17 12.03 -8.48
C ALA A 45 3.95 10.71 -9.26
N GLN A 46 4.45 10.61 -10.49
CA GLN A 46 4.39 9.37 -11.27
C GLN A 46 5.20 8.23 -10.63
N LYS A 47 6.39 8.51 -10.08
CA LYS A 47 7.17 7.50 -9.36
C LYS A 47 6.45 7.03 -8.10
N ALA A 48 5.88 7.95 -7.33
CA ALA A 48 5.10 7.63 -6.13
C ALA A 48 3.89 6.75 -6.48
N ARG A 49 3.13 7.12 -7.52
CA ARG A 49 1.99 6.33 -8.03
C ARG A 49 2.36 4.89 -8.37
N ARG A 50 3.42 4.69 -9.15
CA ARG A 50 3.90 3.33 -9.48
C ARG A 50 4.25 2.50 -8.26
N ARG A 51 4.74 3.13 -7.18
CA ARG A 51 5.05 2.42 -5.93
C ARG A 51 3.79 2.13 -5.11
N LEU A 52 2.81 3.02 -5.11
CA LEU A 52 1.52 2.78 -4.48
C LEU A 52 0.73 1.69 -5.23
N GLU A 53 0.77 1.68 -6.56
CA GLU A 53 0.20 0.60 -7.40
C GLU A 53 0.86 -0.75 -7.09
N LEU A 54 2.20 -0.78 -7.00
CA LEU A 54 2.95 -1.97 -6.62
C LEU A 54 2.55 -2.46 -5.21
N LEU A 55 2.46 -1.54 -4.24
CA LEU A 55 2.03 -1.87 -2.88
C LEU A 55 0.60 -2.43 -2.86
N ASN A 56 -0.30 -1.81 -3.61
CA ASN A 56 -1.70 -2.23 -3.72
C ASN A 56 -1.86 -3.60 -4.41
N ALA A 57 -0.94 -3.97 -5.30
CA ALA A 57 -0.95 -5.24 -6.02
C ALA A 57 -0.21 -6.38 -5.28
N ALA A 58 0.57 -6.07 -4.25
CA ALA A 58 1.37 -7.06 -3.53
C ALA A 58 0.48 -8.03 -2.75
N GLN A 59 0.65 -9.34 -2.95
CA GLN A 59 -0.17 -10.36 -2.29
C GLN A 59 0.38 -10.78 -0.94
N LYS A 60 1.69 -10.59 -0.77
CA LYS A 60 2.46 -10.82 0.44
C LYS A 60 3.57 -9.79 0.55
N ILE A 61 4.06 -9.57 1.75
CA ILE A 61 5.05 -8.52 2.01
C ILE A 61 6.36 -8.76 1.24
N GLU A 62 6.69 -10.03 0.95
CA GLU A 62 7.89 -10.42 0.21
C GLU A 62 7.87 -9.98 -1.25
N ASP A 63 6.69 -9.74 -1.84
CA ASP A 63 6.59 -9.25 -3.22
C ASP A 63 7.25 -7.87 -3.35
N LEU A 64 7.30 -7.10 -2.26
CA LEU A 64 7.87 -5.76 -2.22
C LEU A 64 9.41 -5.74 -2.30
N TYR A 65 10.09 -6.88 -2.11
CA TYR A 65 11.53 -6.98 -2.39
C TYR A 65 11.86 -6.81 -3.88
N PHE A 66 10.88 -7.03 -4.76
CA PHE A 66 11.05 -6.91 -6.20
C PHE A 66 10.24 -5.75 -6.78
N PRO A 67 10.83 -4.95 -7.69
CA PRO A 67 12.23 -4.95 -8.09
C PRO A 67 13.15 -4.42 -6.97
N ALA A 68 14.44 -4.78 -6.98
CA ALA A 68 15.42 -4.34 -5.98
C ALA A 68 15.48 -2.81 -5.76
N SER A 69 15.08 -2.03 -6.77
CA SER A 69 14.92 -0.58 -6.69
C SER A 69 13.91 -0.11 -5.63
N ASN A 70 13.01 -1.00 -5.16
CA ASN A 70 12.09 -0.72 -4.06
C ASN A 70 12.84 -0.49 -2.76
N LYS A 71 14.03 -1.10 -2.59
CA LYS A 71 14.82 -1.05 -1.36
C LYS A 71 13.91 -1.21 -0.13
N PHE A 72 13.05 -2.22 -0.19
CA PHE A 72 12.07 -2.50 0.84
C PHE A 72 12.78 -2.84 2.15
N HIS A 73 12.33 -2.24 3.25
CA HIS A 73 12.88 -2.48 4.59
C HIS A 73 11.84 -2.17 5.67
N ALA A 74 12.03 -2.76 6.85
CA ALA A 74 11.31 -2.37 8.05
C ALA A 74 11.89 -1.07 8.62
N LEU A 75 11.03 -0.24 9.21
CA LEU A 75 11.45 0.93 9.97
C LEU A 75 11.64 0.55 11.44
N GLU A 76 12.71 1.05 12.05
CA GLU A 76 13.02 0.82 13.46
C GLU A 76 12.23 1.77 14.37
N GLY A 77 11.95 1.34 15.59
CA GLY A 77 11.32 2.19 16.61
C GLY A 77 9.80 2.38 16.49
N PHE A 78 9.14 1.72 15.55
CA PHE A 78 7.68 1.79 15.38
C PHE A 78 6.96 0.58 15.98
N ASN A 79 5.91 0.86 16.77
CA ASN A 79 4.91 -0.10 17.19
C ASN A 79 3.51 0.51 16.93
N PRO A 80 2.68 -0.06 16.03
CA PRO A 80 2.92 -1.24 15.21
C PRO A 80 4.06 -1.07 14.22
N LYS A 81 4.66 -2.21 13.82
CA LYS A 81 5.80 -2.23 12.90
C LYS A 81 5.42 -1.58 11.57
N ARG A 82 6.25 -0.62 11.14
CA ARG A 82 6.13 0.02 9.83
C ARG A 82 7.18 -0.51 8.87
N TYR A 83 6.87 -0.42 7.59
CA TYR A 83 7.76 -0.73 6.49
C TYR A 83 7.83 0.46 5.55
N ALA A 84 8.86 0.49 4.70
CA ALA A 84 9.02 1.51 3.69
C ALA A 84 9.53 0.96 2.35
N VAL A 85 9.04 1.54 1.26
CA VAL A 85 9.61 1.41 -0.08
C VAL A 85 10.11 2.76 -0.58
N TRP A 86 11.19 2.73 -1.36
CA TRP A 86 11.81 3.93 -1.92
C TRP A 86 11.06 4.40 -3.16
N VAL A 87 10.79 5.71 -3.19
CA VAL A 87 10.35 6.42 -4.40
C VAL A 87 11.54 7.01 -5.13
N ASN A 88 12.44 7.68 -4.40
CA ASN A 88 13.75 8.15 -4.87
C ASN A 88 14.71 8.31 -3.68
N LYS A 89 15.80 9.08 -3.81
CA LYS A 89 16.76 9.29 -2.71
C LYS A 89 16.11 9.92 -1.47
N GLN A 90 15.25 10.91 -1.66
CA GLN A 90 14.62 11.73 -0.62
C GLN A 90 13.27 11.17 -0.12
N TRP A 91 12.45 10.59 -1.00
CA TRP A 91 11.06 10.26 -0.71
C TRP A 91 10.83 8.76 -0.47
N ARG A 92 9.91 8.45 0.45
CA ARG A 92 9.48 7.09 0.81
C ARG A 92 7.96 6.96 0.76
N ILE A 93 7.50 5.73 0.60
CA ILE A 93 6.14 5.33 1.00
C ILE A 93 6.30 4.42 2.21
N SER A 94 5.82 4.87 3.37
CA SER A 94 5.75 4.03 4.57
C SER A 94 4.33 3.56 4.82
N PHE A 95 4.19 2.41 5.46
CA PHE A 95 2.91 1.77 5.72
C PHE A 95 3.04 0.74 6.83
N ILE A 96 1.90 0.33 7.39
CA ILE A 96 1.80 -0.87 8.23
C ILE A 96 1.30 -2.00 7.34
N TRP A 97 1.89 -3.18 7.49
CA TRP A 97 1.45 -4.39 6.82
C TRP A 97 0.76 -5.30 7.83
N GLU A 98 -0.53 -5.56 7.63
CA GLU A 98 -1.33 -6.42 8.51
C GLU A 98 -1.21 -7.90 8.13
N GLU A 99 -1.50 -8.80 9.07
CA GLU A 99 -1.56 -10.26 8.85
C GLU A 99 -2.59 -10.67 7.77
N SER A 100 -3.59 -9.82 7.56
CA SER A 100 -4.59 -9.92 6.49
C SER A 100 -4.02 -9.66 5.09
N ASN A 101 -2.72 -9.40 4.94
CA ASN A 101 -2.04 -8.97 3.70
C ASN A 101 -2.58 -7.66 3.15
N ASN A 102 -2.86 -6.72 4.05
CA ASN A 102 -3.33 -5.39 3.72
C ASN A 102 -2.31 -4.34 4.14
N ALA A 103 -2.24 -3.26 3.36
CA ALA A 103 -1.50 -2.07 3.73
C ALA A 103 -2.44 -1.02 4.33
N ILE A 104 -2.13 -0.56 5.55
CA ILE A 104 -2.88 0.51 6.22
C ILE A 104 -1.94 1.68 6.54
N ASP A 105 -2.55 2.84 6.82
CA ASP A 105 -1.84 4.06 7.24
C ASP A 105 -0.68 4.39 6.28
N VAL A 106 -0.96 4.26 4.99
CA VAL A 106 0.00 4.47 3.91
C VAL A 106 0.33 5.96 3.79
N TYR A 107 1.61 6.29 3.73
CA TYR A 107 2.08 7.66 3.77
C TYR A 107 3.23 7.92 2.80
N PHE A 108 3.06 8.92 1.92
CA PHE A 108 4.13 9.43 1.06
C PHE A 108 4.86 10.60 1.75
N GLU A 109 6.08 10.34 2.21
CA GLU A 109 6.82 11.21 3.11
C GLU A 109 8.23 11.54 2.64
N ASP A 110 8.70 12.69 3.11
CA ASP A 110 10.09 13.10 2.97
C ASP A 110 10.91 12.42 4.09
N TYR A 111 12.02 11.80 3.72
CA TYR A 111 12.87 11.04 4.64
C TYR A 111 14.18 11.77 4.97
N HIS A 112 14.31 13.06 4.60
CA HIS A 112 15.48 13.88 4.91
C HIS A 112 15.13 15.05 5.83
#